data_AF-A0AAN7BBW8-F1
#
_entry.id   AF-A0AAN7BBW8-F1
#
_cell.length_a   1.000
_cell.length_b   1.000
_cell.length_c   1.000
_cell.angle_alpha   90.00
_cell.angle_beta   90.00
_cell.angle_gamma   90.00
#
_symmetry.space_group_name_H-M   'P 1'
#
loop_
_entity.id
_entity.type
_entity.pdbx_description
1 polymer ?
#
loop_
_entity_poly.entity_id
_entity_poly.type
_entity_poly.pdbx_seq_one_letter_code
_entity_poly.pdbx_strand_id
1 'polypeptide(L)'
;MQLSILTLLLSGVATTVLAAPAAPKTNDLVLQDNASPGPLPKRSFMASCNTCELGANPTRDLHCQCRNNAGALVPAYLNLDNCLVNDMGVPKWRRGGGFSASCTGYLGMKQTELVLNTQCKNGKGGTTKHILPLNYNIHNDNGAMRCEP
;
A
#
# COMPACT_ATOMS: atom_id res chain seq x y z
N MET A 1 -15.96 42.30 81.91
CA MET A 1 -14.68 41.83 82.50
C MET A 1 -14.31 40.51 81.85
N GLN A 2 -13.00 40.31 81.64
CA GLN A 2 -12.31 39.10 81.21
C GLN A 2 -12.38 38.68 79.73
N LEU A 3 -11.45 39.31 79.01
CA LEU A 3 -10.47 38.67 78.12
C LEU A 3 -10.14 37.21 78.49
N SER A 4 -10.13 36.31 77.50
CA SER A 4 -9.24 35.14 77.49
C SER A 4 -8.95 34.68 76.07
N ILE A 5 -7.70 34.22 75.92
CA ILE A 5 -6.86 34.15 74.73
C ILE A 5 -6.70 32.68 74.28
N LEU A 6 -6.24 32.48 73.04
CA LEU A 6 -5.57 31.28 72.49
C LEU A 6 -6.51 30.10 72.14
N THR A 7 -6.43 29.49 70.95
CA THR A 7 -5.25 28.78 70.46
C THR A 7 -5.35 28.53 68.94
N LEU A 8 -4.24 28.73 68.23
CA LEU A 8 -3.99 28.34 66.84
C LEU A 8 -4.16 26.82 66.64
N LEU A 9 -4.82 26.42 65.55
CA LEU A 9 -4.44 25.24 64.78
C LEU A 9 -4.54 25.56 63.28
N LEU A 10 -3.38 25.75 62.66
CA LEU A 10 -3.20 25.66 61.22
C LEU A 10 -3.36 24.20 60.81
N SER A 11 -4.37 23.90 60.00
CA SER A 11 -4.38 22.69 59.17
C SER A 11 -4.22 23.12 57.71
N GLY A 12 -2.99 23.01 57.22
CA GLY A 12 -2.66 23.20 55.82
C GLY A 12 -3.37 22.15 54.97
N VAL A 13 -4.18 22.59 54.02
CA VAL A 13 -4.74 21.72 53.00
C VAL A 13 -3.65 21.53 51.94
N ALA A 14 -3.06 20.35 51.89
CA ALA A 14 -2.14 19.97 50.83
C ALA A 14 -2.93 19.82 49.53
N THR A 15 -2.70 20.74 48.58
CA THR A 15 -3.12 20.62 47.20
C THR A 15 -2.32 19.52 46.53
N THR A 16 -2.91 18.35 46.34
CA THR A 16 -2.38 17.35 45.42
C THR A 16 -2.65 17.80 44.00
N VAL A 17 -1.63 18.36 43.35
CA VAL A 17 -1.63 18.52 41.90
C VAL A 17 -1.49 17.11 41.33
N LEU A 18 -2.60 16.53 40.86
CA LEU A 18 -2.56 15.39 39.95
C LEU A 18 -1.84 15.84 38.69
N ALA A 19 -0.54 15.56 38.61
CA ALA A 19 0.18 15.57 37.35
C ALA A 19 -0.49 14.54 36.45
N ALA A 20 -1.22 15.03 35.44
CA ALA A 20 -1.74 14.17 34.39
C ALA A 20 -0.58 13.37 33.78
N PRO A 21 -0.75 12.07 33.50
CA PRO A 21 0.24 11.33 32.75
C PRO A 21 0.48 12.05 31.43
N ALA A 22 1.75 12.34 31.14
CA ALA A 22 2.17 12.87 29.86
C ALA A 22 1.57 11.96 28.78
N ALA A 23 0.69 12.54 27.96
CA ALA A 23 0.18 11.87 26.78
C ALA A 23 1.39 11.33 26.01
N PRO A 24 1.36 10.06 25.55
CA PRO A 24 2.37 9.60 24.61
C PRO A 24 2.37 10.60 23.46
N LYS A 25 3.55 11.15 23.14
CA LYS A 25 3.76 11.83 21.87
C LYS A 25 3.23 10.88 20.83
N THR A 26 2.10 11.23 20.24
CA THR A 26 1.59 10.59 19.06
C THR A 26 2.72 10.69 18.07
N ASN A 27 3.44 9.58 17.89
CA ASN A 27 4.16 9.36 16.65
C ASN A 27 3.10 9.60 15.60
N ASP A 28 3.27 10.69 14.86
CA ASP A 28 2.46 11.03 13.73
C ASP A 28 2.37 9.77 12.86
N LEU A 29 1.26 9.04 13.00
CA LEU A 29 0.69 8.34 11.88
C LEU A 29 0.19 9.45 10.96
N VAL A 30 1.15 10.09 10.28
CA VAL A 30 0.91 10.70 8.99
C VAL A 30 0.39 9.53 8.16
N LEU A 31 -0.93 9.40 8.11
CA LEU A 31 -1.62 8.84 6.96
C LEU A 31 -1.03 9.60 5.79
N GLN A 32 -0.12 8.96 5.07
CA GLN A 32 0.56 9.54 3.93
C GLN A 32 -0.49 10.12 2.99
N ASP A 33 -0.49 11.44 3.03
CA ASP A 33 -0.81 12.41 2.01
C ASP A 33 -1.97 12.10 1.07
N ASN A 34 -2.93 13.01 1.14
CA ASN A 34 -3.76 13.41 0.02
C ASN A 34 -2.88 14.02 -1.09
N ALA A 35 -2.00 13.24 -1.69
CA ALA A 35 -1.33 13.61 -2.92
C ALA A 35 -2.38 13.59 -4.04
N SER A 36 -2.69 14.79 -4.54
CA SER A 36 -3.22 15.03 -5.88
C SER A 36 -2.58 14.03 -6.87
N PRO A 37 -3.32 13.48 -7.87
CA PRO A 37 -2.77 12.48 -8.77
C PRO A 37 -1.58 13.07 -9.51
N GLY A 38 -0.38 12.74 -9.05
CA GLY A 38 0.85 13.12 -9.72
C GLY A 38 0.83 12.58 -11.15
N PRO A 39 1.58 13.21 -12.07
CA PRO A 39 1.76 12.66 -13.40
C PRO A 39 2.21 11.20 -13.30
N LEU A 40 1.58 10.32 -14.07
CA LEU A 40 2.03 8.93 -14.18
C LEU A 40 3.54 8.92 -14.52
N PRO A 41 4.31 7.95 -13.99
CA PRO A 41 5.69 7.77 -14.40
C PRO A 41 5.79 7.74 -15.93
N LYS A 42 6.78 8.42 -16.52
CA LYS A 42 6.92 8.58 -17.98
C LYS A 42 6.92 7.26 -18.76
N ARG A 43 7.27 6.14 -18.10
CA ARG A 43 7.28 4.79 -18.68
C ARG A 43 6.09 3.92 -18.25
N SER A 44 5.15 4.42 -17.47
CA SER A 44 4.00 3.65 -17.01
C SER A 44 3.22 3.09 -18.20
N PHE A 45 2.97 1.78 -18.20
CA PHE A 45 2.15 1.16 -19.23
C PHE A 45 0.75 1.79 -19.32
N MET A 46 0.16 2.25 -18.20
CA MET A 46 -1.14 2.93 -18.19
C MET A 46 -1.18 4.24 -19.00
N ALA A 47 -0.03 4.84 -19.34
CA ALA A 47 0.00 5.99 -20.23
C ALA A 47 -0.38 5.63 -21.68
N SER A 48 -0.31 4.35 -22.05
CA SER A 48 -0.51 3.86 -23.42
C SER A 48 -1.29 2.55 -23.52
N CYS A 49 -1.73 1.98 -22.39
CA CYS A 49 -2.56 0.80 -22.31
C CYS A 49 -3.90 1.13 -21.64
N ASN A 50 -4.94 0.37 -21.99
CA ASN A 50 -6.26 0.44 -21.39
C ASN A 50 -6.90 -0.95 -21.33
N THR A 51 -8.11 -1.03 -20.77
CA THR A 51 -8.92 -2.26 -20.72
C THR A 51 -8.14 -3.43 -20.15
N CYS A 52 -7.68 -3.27 -18.90
CA CYS A 52 -6.85 -4.27 -18.25
C CYS A 52 -7.68 -5.22 -17.39
N GLU A 53 -7.41 -6.51 -17.51
CA GLU A 53 -7.99 -7.59 -16.72
C GLU A 53 -6.89 -8.52 -16.21
N LEU A 54 -7.17 -9.24 -15.13
CA LEU A 54 -6.27 -10.24 -14.58
C LEU A 54 -6.84 -11.61 -14.91
N GLY A 55 -6.04 -12.41 -15.59
CA GLY A 55 -6.32 -13.80 -15.89
C GLY A 55 -6.63 -14.60 -14.63
N ALA A 56 -7.44 -15.63 -14.81
CA ALA A 56 -7.78 -16.56 -13.75
C ALA A 56 -6.53 -17.28 -13.21
N ASN A 57 -6.64 -17.82 -11.99
CA ASN A 57 -5.63 -18.73 -11.48
C ASN A 57 -5.49 -19.94 -12.45
N PRO A 58 -4.27 -20.50 -12.63
CA PRO A 58 -3.07 -20.22 -11.85
C PRO A 58 -2.15 -19.13 -12.45
N THR A 59 -2.24 -18.79 -13.73
CA THR A 59 -1.17 -18.05 -14.42
C THR A 59 -1.09 -16.58 -14.05
N ARG A 60 -2.18 -15.97 -13.55
CA ARG A 60 -2.23 -14.57 -13.11
C ARG A 60 -1.65 -13.59 -14.14
N ASP A 61 -1.94 -13.86 -15.41
CA ASP A 61 -1.52 -13.01 -16.52
C ASP A 61 -2.30 -11.68 -16.48
N LEU A 62 -1.59 -10.56 -16.54
CA LEU A 62 -2.20 -9.26 -16.79
C LEU A 62 -2.45 -9.11 -18.29
N HIS A 63 -3.71 -8.97 -18.67
CA HIS A 63 -4.11 -8.73 -20.06
C HIS A 63 -4.52 -7.27 -20.19
N CYS A 64 -4.03 -6.57 -21.20
CA CYS A 64 -4.42 -5.20 -21.51
C CYS A 64 -4.49 -4.99 -23.02
N GLN A 65 -5.10 -3.88 -23.45
CA GLN A 65 -4.97 -3.35 -24.80
C GLN A 65 -3.94 -2.22 -24.80
N CYS A 66 -2.81 -2.41 -25.47
CA CYS A 66 -1.70 -1.47 -25.46
C CYS A 66 -1.45 -0.86 -26.83
N ARG A 67 -1.14 0.44 -26.86
CA ARG A 67 -0.84 1.15 -28.11
C ARG A 67 0.54 0.75 -28.62
N ASN A 68 0.63 0.35 -29.89
CA ASN A 68 1.89 0.10 -30.59
C ASN A 68 2.44 1.38 -31.26
N ASN A 69 3.60 1.30 -31.91
CA ASN A 69 4.27 2.43 -32.57
C ASN A 69 3.48 2.98 -33.78
N ALA A 70 2.58 2.17 -34.35
CA ALA A 70 1.64 2.62 -35.39
C ALA A 70 0.41 3.33 -34.80
N GLY A 71 0.29 3.45 -33.47
CA GLY A 71 -0.84 4.06 -32.79
C GLY A 71 -2.05 3.15 -32.59
N ALA A 72 -2.00 1.91 -33.07
CA ALA A 72 -3.07 0.93 -32.93
C ALA A 72 -3.04 0.27 -31.54
N LEU A 73 -4.22 0.01 -30.97
CA LEU A 73 -4.36 -0.80 -29.76
C LEU A 73 -4.26 -2.28 -30.14
N VAL A 74 -3.38 -3.01 -29.46
CA VAL A 74 -3.18 -4.45 -29.65
C VAL A 74 -3.29 -5.18 -28.31
N PRO A 75 -3.76 -6.44 -28.30
CA PRO A 75 -3.73 -7.27 -27.10
C PRO A 75 -2.29 -7.46 -26.60
N ALA A 76 -2.09 -7.22 -25.31
CA ALA A 76 -0.81 -7.38 -24.63
C ALA A 76 -1.00 -8.26 -23.39
N TYR A 77 -0.03 -9.12 -23.12
CA TYR A 77 -0.06 -10.09 -22.03
C TYR A 77 1.23 -9.98 -21.21
N LEU A 78 1.11 -10.03 -19.90
CA LEU A 78 2.25 -10.09 -18.99
C LEU A 78 1.99 -11.08 -17.87
N ASN A 79 2.78 -12.15 -17.83
CA ASN A 79 2.74 -13.08 -16.72
C ASN A 79 3.35 -12.45 -15.46
N LEU A 80 2.53 -12.20 -14.45
CA LEU A 80 2.98 -11.57 -13.20
C LEU A 80 3.88 -12.49 -12.35
N ASP A 81 3.85 -13.81 -12.54
CA ASP A 81 4.81 -14.73 -11.90
C ASP A 81 6.24 -14.51 -12.38
N ASN A 82 6.41 -14.02 -13.60
CA ASN A 82 7.74 -13.65 -14.10
C ASN A 82 8.24 -12.32 -13.50
N CYS A 83 7.39 -11.58 -12.79
CA CYS A 83 7.66 -10.22 -12.33
C CYS A 83 7.56 -10.03 -10.83
N LEU A 84 6.84 -10.92 -10.13
CA LEU A 84 6.55 -10.81 -8.71
C LEU A 84 6.96 -12.08 -7.97
N VAL A 85 7.44 -11.89 -6.75
CA VAL A 85 7.65 -12.94 -5.73
C VAL A 85 6.81 -12.62 -4.50
N ASN A 86 6.33 -13.66 -3.80
CA ASN A 86 5.83 -13.50 -2.44
C ASN A 86 6.99 -13.57 -1.45
N ASP A 87 7.30 -12.46 -0.78
CA ASP A 87 8.29 -12.40 0.29
C ASP A 87 7.58 -12.31 1.65
N MET A 88 7.34 -13.46 2.28
CA MET A 88 6.72 -13.58 3.60
C MET A 88 5.38 -12.84 3.75
N GLY A 89 4.53 -12.91 2.72
CA GLY A 89 3.21 -12.27 2.69
C GLY A 89 3.21 -10.89 2.03
N VAL A 90 4.36 -10.41 1.57
CA VAL A 90 4.51 -9.12 0.89
C VAL A 90 4.92 -9.38 -0.57
N PRO A 91 4.08 -9.03 -1.56
CA PRO A 91 4.48 -9.14 -2.96
C PRO A 91 5.60 -8.14 -3.26
N LYS A 92 6.66 -8.59 -3.93
CA LYS A 92 7.79 -7.76 -4.35
C LYS A 92 8.13 -7.99 -5.81
N TRP A 93 8.62 -6.96 -6.46
CA TRP A 93 9.16 -7.04 -7.82
C TRP A 93 10.44 -7.89 -7.83
N ARG A 94 10.42 -8.97 -8.61
CA ARG A 94 11.56 -9.88 -8.81
C ARG A 94 11.31 -10.74 -10.04
N ARG A 95 12.32 -10.87 -10.91
CA ARG A 95 12.25 -11.75 -12.07
C ARG A 95 12.05 -13.21 -11.65
N GLY A 96 11.12 -13.92 -12.30
CA GLY A 96 10.86 -15.35 -12.08
C GLY A 96 10.45 -15.68 -10.65
N GLY A 97 9.66 -14.82 -10.02
CA GLY A 97 9.34 -14.92 -8.59
C GLY A 97 8.20 -15.89 -8.24
N GLY A 98 7.32 -16.22 -9.18
CA GLY A 98 6.25 -17.22 -8.96
C GLY A 98 5.25 -16.85 -7.86
N PHE A 99 4.89 -15.57 -7.71
CA PHE A 99 4.04 -15.13 -6.58
C PHE A 99 2.69 -15.85 -6.50
N SER A 100 2.08 -16.21 -7.65
CA SER A 100 0.74 -16.83 -7.73
C SER A 100 0.66 -18.15 -6.97
N ALA A 101 1.77 -18.88 -6.83
CA ALA A 101 1.85 -20.14 -6.10
C ALA A 101 1.44 -20.00 -4.62
N SER A 102 1.51 -18.79 -4.07
CA SER A 102 1.22 -18.52 -2.66
C SER A 102 0.41 -17.25 -2.42
N CYS A 103 -0.08 -16.62 -3.49
CA CYS A 103 -0.87 -15.40 -3.42
C CYS A 103 -2.14 -15.54 -4.27
N THR A 104 -3.23 -14.96 -3.77
CA THR A 104 -4.39 -14.62 -4.59
C THR A 104 -4.47 -13.11 -4.74
N GLY A 105 -5.25 -12.64 -5.72
CA GLY A 105 -5.49 -11.23 -5.91
C GLY A 105 -6.50 -10.90 -6.99
N TYR A 106 -6.77 -9.61 -7.12
CA TYR A 106 -7.64 -9.02 -8.14
C TYR A 106 -7.13 -7.62 -8.47
N LEU A 107 -7.44 -7.12 -9.67
CA LEU A 107 -7.16 -5.75 -10.03
C LEU A 107 -8.17 -4.81 -9.38
N GLY A 108 -7.68 -3.69 -8.88
CA GLY A 108 -8.52 -2.59 -8.46
C GLY A 108 -7.94 -1.27 -8.96
N MET A 109 -8.69 -0.20 -8.71
CA MET A 109 -8.22 1.15 -8.92
C MET A 109 -8.01 1.80 -7.55
N LYS A 110 -6.85 2.43 -7.36
CA LYS A 110 -6.62 3.36 -6.25
C LYS A 110 -6.37 4.73 -6.86
N GLN A 111 -7.31 5.65 -6.67
CA GLN A 111 -7.36 6.92 -7.39
C GLN A 111 -7.34 6.71 -8.91
N THR A 112 -6.21 6.98 -9.58
CA THR A 112 -6.00 6.81 -11.03
C THR A 112 -5.00 5.71 -11.37
N GLU A 113 -4.50 4.98 -10.37
CA GLU A 113 -3.53 3.91 -10.55
C GLU A 113 -4.20 2.54 -10.56
N LEU A 114 -3.80 1.69 -11.51
CA LEU A 114 -4.12 0.27 -11.47
C LEU A 114 -3.27 -0.39 -10.39
N VAL A 115 -3.94 -1.02 -9.44
CA VAL A 115 -3.31 -1.70 -8.32
C VAL A 115 -3.66 -3.18 -8.33
N LEU A 116 -2.72 -4.02 -7.92
CA LEU A 116 -2.96 -5.42 -7.61
C LEU A 116 -3.26 -5.54 -6.11
N ASN A 117 -4.50 -5.85 -5.78
CA ASN A 117 -4.90 -6.20 -4.41
C ASN A 117 -4.58 -7.68 -4.21
N THR A 118 -3.69 -7.99 -3.27
CA THR A 118 -3.21 -9.36 -3.02
C THR A 118 -3.52 -9.82 -1.61
N GLN A 119 -3.60 -11.14 -1.47
CA GLN A 119 -3.59 -11.85 -0.19
C GLN A 119 -2.58 -13.00 -0.31
N CYS A 120 -1.47 -12.91 0.39
CA CYS A 120 -0.31 -13.78 0.24
C CYS A 120 -0.02 -14.56 1.52
N LYS A 121 0.35 -15.85 1.41
CA LYS A 121 0.79 -16.65 2.56
C LYS A 121 2.02 -16.01 3.22
N ASN A 122 2.00 -15.91 4.55
CA ASN A 122 3.00 -15.14 5.31
C ASN A 122 4.04 -15.99 6.08
N GLY A 123 4.11 -17.29 5.82
CA GLY A 123 5.02 -18.22 6.49
C GLY A 123 4.68 -18.53 7.96
N LYS A 124 3.64 -17.91 8.53
CA LYS A 124 3.17 -18.12 9.92
C LYS A 124 1.83 -18.85 10.00
N GLY A 125 1.47 -19.60 8.96
CA GLY A 125 0.17 -20.28 8.86
C GLY A 125 -1.01 -19.38 8.45
N GLY A 126 -0.77 -18.10 8.17
CA GLY A 126 -1.80 -17.15 7.75
C GLY A 126 -1.48 -16.47 6.41
N THR A 127 -2.25 -15.43 6.12
CA THR A 127 -2.06 -14.59 4.94
C THR A 127 -2.03 -13.11 5.31
N THR A 128 -1.29 -12.32 4.53
CA THR A 128 -1.23 -10.86 4.65
C THR A 128 -1.85 -10.23 3.40
N LYS A 129 -2.63 -9.16 3.57
CA LYS A 129 -3.17 -8.38 2.46
C LYS A 129 -2.19 -7.27 2.07
N HIS A 130 -2.04 -7.02 0.78
CA HIS A 130 -1.18 -5.94 0.28
C HIS A 130 -1.75 -5.31 -1.00
N ILE A 131 -1.55 -4.01 -1.17
CA ILE A 131 -1.91 -3.27 -2.39
C ILE A 131 -0.61 -2.92 -3.10
N LEU A 132 -0.41 -3.43 -4.31
CA LEU A 132 0.78 -3.19 -5.10
C LEU A 132 0.43 -2.33 -6.33
N PRO A 133 0.89 -1.07 -6.41
CA PRO A 133 0.74 -0.26 -7.62
C PRO A 133 1.54 -0.87 -8.78
N LEU A 134 0.90 -1.05 -9.93
CA LEU A 134 1.50 -1.72 -11.09
C LEU A 134 2.27 -0.76 -12.02
N ASN A 135 1.97 0.53 -11.94
CA ASN A 135 2.45 1.56 -12.85
C ASN A 135 3.96 1.81 -12.82
N TYR A 136 4.61 1.48 -11.71
CA TYR A 136 6.02 1.82 -11.49
C TYR A 136 6.98 0.86 -12.20
N ASN A 137 6.59 -0.41 -12.35
CA ASN A 137 7.49 -1.46 -12.82
C ASN A 137 6.94 -2.21 -14.04
N ILE A 138 5.80 -1.80 -14.60
CA ILE A 138 5.28 -2.33 -15.86
C ILE A 138 5.31 -1.23 -16.92
N HIS A 139 5.84 -1.60 -18.08
CA HIS A 139 6.02 -0.71 -19.23
C HIS A 139 5.39 -1.32 -20.47
N ASN A 140 4.95 -0.45 -21.38
CA ASN A 140 4.55 -0.83 -22.73
C ASN A 140 5.70 -0.52 -23.69
N ASP A 141 6.18 -1.54 -24.40
CA ASP A 141 7.16 -1.44 -25.47
C ASP A 141 6.52 -1.89 -26.79
N ASN A 142 6.08 -0.92 -27.61
CA ASN A 142 5.48 -1.16 -28.92
C ASN A 142 4.30 -2.17 -28.89
N GLY A 143 3.41 -2.06 -27.91
CA GLY A 143 2.26 -2.96 -27.76
C GLY A 143 2.57 -4.25 -26.98
N ALA A 144 3.82 -4.45 -26.54
CA ALA A 144 4.20 -5.56 -25.66
C ALA A 144 4.42 -5.05 -24.22
N MET A 145 3.73 -5.65 -23.24
CA MET A 145 3.98 -5.35 -21.83
C MET A 145 5.23 -6.06 -21.32
N ARG A 146 6.03 -5.38 -20.51
CA ARG A 146 7.22 -5.93 -19.84
C ARG A 146 7.32 -5.38 -18.43
N CYS A 147 7.93 -6.16 -17.54
CA CYS A 147 8.28 -5.68 -16.21
C CYS A 147 9.77 -5.36 -16.08
N GLU A 148 10.06 -4.29 -15.35
CA GLU A 148 11.41 -3.86 -14.95
C GLU A 148 11.44 -3.83 -13.41
N PRO A 149 11.62 -5.00 -12.76
CA PRO A 149 11.68 -5.12 -11.31
C PRO A 149 12.95 -4.53 -10.69
#